data_AF-A0A2E5ISY5-F1
#
_entry.id   AF-A0A2E5ISY5-F1
#
_cell.length_a   1.000
_cell.length_b   1.000
_cell.length_c   1.000
_cell.angle_alpha   90.00
_cell.angle_beta   90.00
_cell.angle_gamma   90.00
#
_symmetry.space_group_name_H-M   'P 1'
#
loop_
_entity.id
_entity.type
_entity.pdbx_description
1 polymer ?
#
loop_
_entity_poly.entity_id
_entity_poly.type
_entity_poly.pdbx_seq_one_letter_code
_entity_poly.pdbx_strand_id
1 'polypeptide(L)'
;MTNSELISNKTDGASGGNRPEKFGFVRDFISLTKPKIILMLLVTAAGGMFLAAEGVPSFALMSYVLIAGALAAGGANAINHQMDRDIDEVMGRTRHRPVAGHRISPAKALAFGISLNVLAFAI
;
A
#
# COMPACT_ATOMS: atom_id res chain seq x y z
N MET A 1 21.12 41.67 -29.05
CA MET A 1 21.00 40.57 -28.05
C MET A 1 22.03 39.51 -28.42
N THR A 2 23.13 39.46 -27.68
CA THR A 2 24.35 38.70 -27.99
C THR A 2 24.25 37.27 -27.41
N ASN A 3 24.85 36.29 -28.09
CA ASN A 3 24.89 34.86 -27.70
C ASN A 3 25.44 34.59 -26.27
N SER A 4 25.99 35.59 -25.59
CA SER A 4 26.44 35.54 -24.20
C SER A 4 25.29 35.34 -23.20
N GLU A 5 24.13 35.96 -23.43
CA GLU A 5 22.99 35.87 -22.50
C GLU A 5 22.23 34.52 -22.60
N LEU A 6 22.33 33.82 -23.73
CA LEU A 6 21.69 32.52 -23.94
C LEU A 6 22.43 31.36 -23.25
N ILE A 7 23.72 31.53 -22.92
CA ILE A 7 24.51 30.50 -22.23
C ILE A 7 24.39 30.64 -20.70
N SER A 8 24.20 31.86 -20.19
CA SER A 8 24.02 32.09 -18.74
C SER A 8 22.72 31.51 -18.18
N ASN A 9 21.65 31.43 -18.97
CA ASN A 9 20.34 30.98 -18.47
C ASN A 9 20.16 29.45 -18.51
N LYS A 10 21.20 28.69 -18.89
CA LYS A 10 21.13 27.21 -19.00
C LYS A 10 21.78 26.49 -17.81
N THR A 11 22.43 27.20 -16.89
CA THR A 11 23.13 26.60 -15.74
C THR A 11 22.40 26.76 -14.41
N ASP A 12 21.31 27.52 -14.35
CA ASP A 12 20.66 27.87 -13.08
C ASP A 12 19.34 27.11 -12.92
N GLY A 13 19.40 25.89 -12.40
CA GLY A 13 18.19 25.20 -11.91
C GLY A 13 18.22 23.68 -11.92
N ALA A 14 19.29 23.06 -12.41
CA ALA A 14 19.51 21.61 -12.29
C ALA A 14 19.98 21.23 -10.87
N SER A 15 19.14 21.41 -9.84
CA SER A 15 19.38 20.85 -8.50
C SER A 15 18.15 20.88 -7.58
N GLY A 16 17.00 20.44 -8.09
CA GLY A 16 15.84 20.10 -7.24
C GLY A 16 15.88 18.64 -6.84
N GLY A 17 16.89 18.22 -6.06
CA GLY A 17 16.96 16.87 -5.54
C GLY A 17 15.75 16.60 -4.64
N ASN A 18 14.73 15.94 -5.18
CA ASN A 18 13.61 15.40 -4.43
C ASN A 18 14.15 14.45 -3.36
N ARG A 19 14.41 14.97 -2.16
CA ARG A 19 14.57 14.13 -0.98
C ARG A 19 13.27 13.33 -0.89
N PRO A 20 13.30 11.99 -0.83
CA PRO A 20 12.09 11.24 -0.58
C PRO A 20 11.59 11.67 0.80
N GLU A 21 10.58 12.53 0.81
CA GLU A 21 9.82 12.94 1.99
C GLU A 21 9.46 11.64 2.71
N LYS A 22 10.08 11.33 3.85
CA LYS A 22 9.91 10.02 4.53
C LYS A 22 8.43 9.70 4.80
N PHE A 23 7.62 10.74 4.98
CA PHE A 23 6.16 10.68 5.10
C PHE A 23 5.45 10.17 3.85
N GLY A 24 5.93 10.52 2.64
CA GLY A 24 5.41 10.00 1.38
C GLY A 24 5.65 8.50 1.21
N PHE A 25 6.82 8.03 1.67
CA PHE A 25 7.18 6.61 1.59
C PHE A 25 6.27 5.73 2.46
N VAL A 26 6.06 6.09 3.73
CA VAL A 26 5.14 5.35 4.62
C VAL A 26 3.70 5.40 4.11
N ARG A 27 3.27 6.57 3.61
CA ARG A 27 1.93 6.72 3.01
C ARG A 27 1.73 5.82 1.80
N ASP A 28 2.76 5.64 0.97
CA ASP A 28 2.70 4.76 -0.19
C ASP A 28 2.58 3.29 0.22
N PHE A 29 3.25 2.85 1.30
CA PHE A 29 3.06 1.49 1.85
C PHE A 29 1.67 1.30 2.48
N ILE A 30 1.14 2.29 3.19
CA ILE A 30 -0.23 2.24 3.71
C ILE A 30 -1.26 2.24 2.56
N SER A 31 -0.95 2.90 1.45
CA SER A 31 -1.81 2.88 0.28
C SER A 31 -1.90 1.48 -0.36
N LEU A 32 -0.85 0.65 -0.24
CA LEU A 32 -0.86 -0.75 -0.72
C LEU A 32 -1.92 -1.59 0.00
N THR A 33 -2.14 -1.37 1.30
CA THR A 33 -3.05 -2.22 2.09
C THR A 33 -4.53 -1.90 1.83
N LYS A 34 -4.85 -0.74 1.22
CA LYS A 34 -6.23 -0.28 0.93
C LYS A 34 -7.14 -0.35 2.17
N PRO A 35 -6.96 0.56 3.16
CA PRO A 35 -7.64 0.48 4.45
C PRO A 35 -9.17 0.50 4.38
N LYS A 36 -9.76 1.16 3.36
CA LYS A 36 -11.22 1.14 3.15
C LYS A 36 -11.76 -0.24 2.82
N ILE A 37 -11.02 -1.04 2.03
CA ILE A 37 -11.43 -2.41 1.67
C ILE A 37 -11.29 -3.32 2.88
N ILE A 38 -10.18 -3.18 3.63
CA ILE A 38 -9.97 -3.92 4.88
C ILE A 38 -11.12 -3.64 5.84
N LEU A 39 -11.52 -2.39 6.04
CA LEU A 39 -12.62 -2.05 6.95
C LEU A 39 -13.93 -2.75 6.56
N MET A 40 -14.27 -2.79 5.27
CA MET A 40 -15.46 -3.50 4.79
C MET A 40 -15.38 -5.00 5.13
N LEU A 41 -14.22 -5.62 4.90
CA LEU A 41 -13.98 -7.02 5.24
C LEU A 41 -14.09 -7.28 6.75
N LEU A 42 -13.53 -6.38 7.58
CA LEU A 42 -13.55 -6.52 9.04
C LEU A 42 -14.97 -6.37 9.61
N VAL A 43 -15.78 -5.47 9.07
CA VAL A 43 -17.19 -5.32 9.48
C VAL A 43 -17.97 -6.59 9.14
N THR A 44 -17.77 -7.16 7.95
CA THR A 44 -18.39 -8.43 7.56
C THR A 44 -17.95 -9.58 8.49
N ALA A 45 -16.65 -9.68 8.78
CA ALA A 45 -16.12 -10.69 9.70
C ALA A 45 -16.69 -10.54 11.12
N ALA A 46 -16.79 -9.31 11.62
CA ALA A 46 -17.41 -9.01 12.91
C ALA A 46 -18.88 -9.48 12.93
N GLY A 47 -19.68 -9.12 11.92
CA GLY A 47 -21.06 -9.57 11.80
C GLY A 47 -21.19 -11.10 11.83
N GLY A 48 -20.31 -11.81 11.12
CA GLY A 48 -20.26 -13.27 11.14
C GLY A 48 -19.92 -13.85 12.52
N MET A 49 -19.00 -13.24 13.26
CA MET A 49 -18.65 -13.67 14.62
C MET A 49 -19.81 -13.47 15.61
N PHE A 50 -20.55 -12.36 15.52
CA PHE A 50 -21.74 -12.14 16.35
C PHE A 50 -22.84 -13.15 16.04
N LEU A 51 -23.06 -13.46 14.75
CA LEU A 51 -24.02 -14.47 14.34
C LEU A 51 -23.64 -15.86 14.86
N ALA A 52 -22.37 -16.24 14.73
CA ALA A 52 -21.87 -17.55 15.15
C ALA A 52 -21.81 -17.72 16.68
N ALA A 53 -21.60 -16.65 17.42
CA ALA A 53 -21.55 -16.67 18.88
C ALA A 53 -22.95 -16.67 19.54
N GLU A 54 -24.03 -16.52 18.76
CA GLU A 54 -25.40 -16.34 19.26
C GLU A 54 -25.51 -15.25 20.35
N GLY A 55 -24.68 -14.21 20.24
CA GLY A 55 -24.47 -13.24 21.32
C GLY A 55 -23.21 -12.41 21.11
N VAL A 56 -22.63 -11.91 22.20
CA VAL A 56 -21.38 -11.13 22.15
C VAL A 56 -20.19 -12.09 22.13
N PRO A 57 -19.39 -12.12 21.06
CA PRO A 57 -18.20 -12.97 21.01
C PRO A 57 -17.15 -12.50 22.03
N SER A 58 -16.26 -13.40 22.43
CA SER A 58 -15.12 -13.05 23.30
C SER A 58 -14.30 -11.92 22.67
N PHE A 59 -14.06 -10.86 23.45
CA PHE A 59 -13.29 -9.70 22.98
C PHE A 59 -11.88 -10.08 22.53
N ALA A 60 -11.24 -11.02 23.22
CA ALA A 60 -9.92 -11.52 22.85
C ALA A 60 -9.96 -12.23 21.48
N LEU A 61 -10.92 -13.14 21.28
CA LEU A 61 -11.07 -13.84 20.00
C LEU A 61 -11.35 -12.87 18.86
N MET A 62 -12.29 -11.94 19.07
CA MET A 62 -12.61 -10.90 18.10
C MET A 62 -11.37 -10.06 17.76
N SER A 63 -10.57 -9.67 18.76
CA SER A 63 -9.34 -8.91 18.49
C SER A 63 -8.32 -9.68 17.66
N TYR A 64 -8.11 -10.97 17.93
CA TYR A 64 -7.18 -11.79 17.14
C TYR A 64 -7.64 -11.92 15.69
N VAL A 65 -8.92 -12.25 15.47
CA VAL A 65 -9.49 -12.40 14.13
C VAL A 65 -9.43 -11.08 13.35
N LEU A 66 -9.78 -9.95 13.97
CA LEU A 66 -9.77 -8.66 13.28
C LEU A 66 -8.35 -8.19 12.96
N ILE A 67 -7.40 -8.37 13.88
CA ILE A 67 -6.00 -7.97 13.66
C ILE A 67 -5.35 -8.88 12.59
N ALA A 68 -5.45 -10.20 12.74
CA ALA A 68 -4.93 -11.16 11.77
C ALA A 68 -5.60 -10.97 10.40
N GLY A 69 -6.91 -10.78 10.37
CA GLY A 69 -7.67 -10.52 9.14
C GLY A 69 -7.25 -9.24 8.43
N ALA A 70 -6.99 -8.16 9.19
CA ALA A 70 -6.51 -6.90 8.63
C ALA A 70 -5.11 -7.05 8.01
N LEU A 71 -4.22 -7.76 8.69
CA LEU A 71 -2.85 -8.01 8.22
C LEU A 71 -2.86 -8.90 6.97
N ALA A 72 -3.63 -10.00 6.98
CA ALA A 72 -3.77 -10.91 5.84
C ALA A 72 -4.34 -10.19 4.61
N ALA A 73 -5.43 -9.43 4.78
CA ALA A 73 -6.04 -8.66 3.70
C ALA A 73 -5.09 -7.58 3.16
N GLY A 74 -4.37 -6.88 4.03
CA GLY A 74 -3.37 -5.89 3.65
C GLY A 74 -2.20 -6.52 2.88
N GLY A 75 -1.72 -7.68 3.34
CA GLY A 75 -0.65 -8.43 2.68
C GLY A 75 -1.06 -8.93 1.30
N ALA A 76 -2.26 -9.50 1.17
CA ALA A 76 -2.82 -9.93 -0.11
C ALA A 76 -2.96 -8.76 -1.10
N ASN A 77 -3.42 -7.58 -0.65
CA ASN A 77 -3.50 -6.40 -1.50
C ASN A 77 -2.12 -5.93 -2.01
N ALA A 78 -1.09 -5.99 -1.17
CA ALA A 78 0.27 -5.64 -1.57
C ALA A 78 0.83 -6.63 -2.62
N ILE A 79 0.55 -7.93 -2.46
CA ILE A 79 0.91 -8.96 -3.44
C ILE A 79 0.17 -8.74 -4.76
N ASN A 80 -1.13 -8.42 -4.72
CA ASN A 80 -1.90 -8.12 -5.93
C ASN A 80 -1.33 -6.92 -6.70
N HIS A 81 -0.96 -5.84 -6.00
CA HIS A 81 -0.28 -4.70 -6.63
C HIS A 81 1.06 -5.05 -7.26
N GLN A 82 1.76 -6.03 -6.71
CA GLN A 82 2.99 -6.53 -7.31
C GLN A 82 2.73 -7.37 -8.57
N MET A 83 1.73 -8.25 -8.52
CA MET A 83 1.38 -9.11 -9.64
C MET A 83 0.80 -8.32 -10.81
N ASP A 84 -0.03 -7.31 -10.53
CA ASP A 84 -0.70 -6.48 -11.53
C ASP A 84 0.20 -5.37 -12.11
N ARG A 85 1.50 -5.30 -11.76
CA ARG A 85 2.35 -4.12 -12.02
C ARG A 85 2.42 -3.72 -13.51
N ASP A 86 2.57 -4.69 -14.39
CA ASP A 86 2.68 -4.54 -15.85
C ASP A 86 1.34 -4.14 -16.48
N ILE A 87 0.25 -4.73 -15.97
CA ILE A 87 -1.12 -4.42 -16.38
C ILE A 87 -1.50 -3.01 -15.91
N ASP A 88 -1.17 -2.65 -14.67
CA ASP A 88 -1.48 -1.36 -14.09
C ASP A 88 -0.71 -0.22 -14.79
N GLU A 89 0.51 -0.46 -15.29
CA GLU A 89 1.32 0.51 -16.03
C GLU A 89 0.62 1.02 -17.30
N VAL A 90 -0.10 0.15 -18.01
CA VAL A 90 -0.80 0.50 -19.26
C VAL A 90 -2.25 0.96 -19.04
N MET A 91 -2.76 0.92 -17.80
CA MET A 91 -4.14 1.28 -17.45
C MET A 91 -4.29 2.74 -17.01
N GLY A 92 -5.15 3.50 -17.69
CA GLY A 92 -5.41 4.91 -17.37
C GLY A 92 -5.88 5.17 -15.93
N ARG A 93 -6.62 4.23 -15.32
CA ARG A 93 -7.13 4.35 -13.95
C ARG A 93 -6.12 3.95 -12.87
N THR A 94 -5.19 3.04 -13.16
CA THR A 94 -4.37 2.38 -12.13
C THR A 94 -2.86 2.59 -12.30
N ARG A 95 -2.42 3.21 -13.39
CA ARG A 95 -1.02 3.63 -13.62
C ARG A 95 -0.40 4.47 -12.50
N HIS A 96 -1.22 5.15 -11.71
CA HIS A 96 -0.78 6.00 -10.61
C HIS A 96 -0.52 5.24 -9.30
N ARG A 97 -0.80 3.92 -9.26
CA ARG A 97 -0.52 3.07 -8.09
C ARG A 97 0.99 3.09 -7.75
N PRO A 98 1.39 2.91 -6.48
CA PRO A 98 2.79 3.04 -6.08
C PRO A 98 3.76 2.08 -6.78
N VAL A 99 3.32 0.85 -7.08
CA VAL A 99 4.16 -0.16 -7.74
C VAL A 99 4.28 0.11 -9.24
N ALA A 100 3.16 0.30 -9.95
CA ALA A 100 3.14 0.64 -11.38
C ALA A 100 3.82 2.00 -11.69
N GLY A 101 3.66 2.97 -10.80
CA GLY A 101 4.33 4.27 -10.88
C GLY A 101 5.80 4.24 -10.43
N HIS A 102 6.39 3.05 -10.21
CA HIS A 102 7.79 2.85 -9.83
C HIS A 102 8.23 3.55 -8.53
N ARG A 103 7.29 3.99 -7.69
CA ARG A 103 7.57 4.62 -6.39
C ARG A 103 7.98 3.58 -5.34
N ILE A 104 7.43 2.37 -5.44
CA ILE A 104 7.80 1.22 -4.62
C ILE A 104 8.36 0.14 -5.55
N SER A 105 9.53 -0.38 -5.18
CA SER A 105 10.12 -1.52 -5.90
C SER A 105 9.20 -2.74 -5.82
N PRO A 106 8.94 -3.42 -6.94
CA PRO A 106 8.21 -4.68 -7.01
C PRO A 106 8.58 -5.70 -5.92
N ALA A 107 9.88 -5.92 -5.71
CA ALA A 107 10.39 -6.85 -4.70
C ALA A 107 10.08 -6.40 -3.26
N LYS A 108 10.07 -5.09 -2.98
CA LYS A 108 9.72 -4.55 -1.66
C LYS A 108 8.23 -4.69 -1.37
N ALA A 109 7.38 -4.47 -2.37
CA ALA A 109 5.94 -4.70 -2.24
C ALA A 109 5.63 -6.17 -1.95
N LEU A 110 6.32 -7.09 -2.64
CA LEU A 110 6.20 -8.53 -2.38
C LEU A 110 6.66 -8.90 -0.96
N ALA A 111 7.87 -8.48 -0.56
CA ALA A 111 8.41 -8.79 0.75
C ALA A 111 7.53 -8.26 1.88
N PHE A 112 6.97 -7.06 1.71
CA PHE A 112 6.01 -6.47 2.65
C PHE A 112 4.69 -7.27 2.70
N GLY A 113 4.16 -7.66 1.55
CA GLY A 113 2.94 -8.48 1.50
C GLY A 113 3.12 -9.84 2.17
N ILE A 114 4.27 -10.49 1.96
CA ILE A 114 4.61 -11.77 2.59
C ILE A 114 4.80 -11.59 4.10
N SER A 115 5.53 -10.56 4.56
CA SER A 115 5.76 -10.36 5.98
C SER A 115 4.47 -10.08 6.75
N LEU A 116 3.54 -9.32 6.17
CA LEU A 116 2.20 -9.12 6.74
C LEU A 116 1.41 -10.42 6.86
N ASN A 117 1.44 -11.29 5.84
CA ASN A 117 0.74 -12.57 5.88
C ASN A 117 1.38 -13.56 6.87
N VAL A 118 2.70 -13.59 6.98
CA VAL A 118 3.39 -14.42 7.99
C VAL A 118 3.02 -13.95 9.40
N LEU A 119 3.00 -12.64 9.64
CA LEU A 119 2.57 -12.09 10.92
C LEU A 119 1.09 -12.39 11.19
N ALA A 120 0.23 -12.29 10.19
CA ALA A 120 -1.19 -12.63 10.30
C ALA A 120 -1.40 -14.09 10.70
N PHE A 121 -0.61 -15.01 10.14
CA PHE A 121 -0.71 -16.44 10.43
C PHE A 121 -0.15 -16.81 11.82
N ALA A 122 0.77 -16.00 12.34
CA ALA A 122 1.35 -16.20 13.67
C ALA A 122 0.46 -15.71 14.82
N ILE A 123 -0.53 -14.85 14.52
CA ILE A 123 -1.53 -14.32 15.46
C ILE A 123 -2.73 -15.25 15.49
#